data_AF-A0A4R6ISJ6-F1
#
_entry.id   AF-A0A4R6ISJ6-F1
#
_cell.length_a   1.000
_cell.length_b   1.000
_cell.length_c   1.000
_cell.angle_alpha   90.00
_cell.angle_beta   90.00
_cell.angle_gamma   90.00
#
_symmetry.space_group_name_H-M   'P 1'
#
loop_
_entity.id
_entity.type
_entity.pdbx_description
1 polymer ?
#
loop_
_entity_poly.entity_id
_entity_poly.type
_entity_poly.pdbx_seq_one_letter_code
_entity_poly.pdbx_strand_id
1 'polypeptide(L)'
;MNTNENVTLINGVFTPDEAKEVLLTLLNHKINFHCMRNFSAEERFGKPDPVSTKRLEELYESRKQVLRLLEEAASEGYKLEIESLVNIKKGEKMEVPVEALPTPAEQTASQEIVQLW
;
A
#
# COMPACT_ATOMS: atom_id res chain seq x y z
N MET A 1 3.42 -6.85 -24.00
CA MET A 1 2.66 -5.59 -24.10
C MET A 1 2.77 -4.88 -22.75
N ASN A 2 3.50 -3.77 -22.69
CA ASN A 2 3.73 -3.02 -21.45
C ASN A 2 2.50 -2.17 -21.17
N THR A 3 1.50 -2.77 -20.52
CA THR A 3 0.29 -2.06 -20.07
C THR A 3 0.70 -1.06 -18.99
N ASN A 4 0.70 0.24 -19.34
CA ASN A 4 0.83 1.34 -18.41
C ASN A 4 -0.54 2.03 -18.37
N GLU A 5 -1.22 1.95 -17.24
CA GLU A 5 -2.53 2.57 -17.06
C GLU A 5 -2.42 3.68 -16.01
N ASN A 6 -3.00 4.84 -16.31
CA ASN A 6 -3.07 5.95 -15.38
C ASN A 6 -4.51 6.05 -14.86
N VAL A 7 -4.65 6.12 -13.56
CA VAL A 7 -5.95 6.30 -12.90
C VAL A 7 -5.90 7.60 -12.10
N THR A 8 -6.84 8.50 -12.37
CA THR A 8 -6.99 9.74 -11.61
C THR A 8 -7.85 9.48 -10.38
N LEU A 9 -7.30 9.71 -9.19
CA LEU A 9 -8.01 9.50 -7.92
C LEU A 9 -8.69 10.76 -7.42
N ILE A 10 -8.07 11.92 -7.68
CA ILE A 10 -8.56 13.24 -7.27
C ILE A 10 -8.39 14.15 -8.47
N ASN A 11 -9.44 14.87 -8.81
CA ASN A 11 -9.40 15.94 -9.80
C ASN A 11 -10.46 16.97 -9.45
N GLY A 12 -10.04 18.20 -9.18
CA GLY A 12 -10.96 19.29 -8.89
C GLY A 12 -10.29 20.50 -8.25
N VAL A 13 -11.10 21.54 -8.06
CA VAL A 13 -10.73 22.76 -7.34
C VAL A 13 -11.39 22.73 -5.98
N PHE A 14 -10.57 22.85 -4.93
CA PHE A 14 -10.98 22.71 -3.54
C PHE A 14 -10.64 23.98 -2.77
N THR A 15 -11.45 24.30 -1.76
CA THR A 15 -11.00 25.23 -0.72
C THR A 15 -9.91 24.59 0.14
N PRO A 16 -9.08 25.37 0.85
CA PRO A 16 -8.05 24.81 1.73
C PRO A 16 -8.60 23.81 2.76
N ASP A 17 -9.82 24.02 3.25
CA ASP A 17 -10.46 23.12 4.22
C ASP A 17 -10.94 21.81 3.59
N GLU A 18 -11.59 21.87 2.42
CA GLU A 18 -11.99 20.67 1.67
C GLU A 18 -10.76 19.86 1.22
N ALA A 19 -9.74 20.54 0.72
CA ALA A 19 -8.48 19.93 0.32
C ALA A 19 -7.79 19.24 1.51
N LYS A 20 -7.81 19.88 2.69
CA LYS A 20 -7.29 19.32 3.93
C LYS A 20 -8.02 18.03 4.29
N GLU A 21 -9.35 18.02 4.25
CA GLU A 21 -10.14 16.83 4.57
C GLU A 21 -9.79 15.66 3.64
N VAL A 22 -9.79 15.88 2.32
CA VAL A 22 -9.52 14.82 1.34
C VAL A 22 -8.08 14.31 1.44
N LEU A 23 -7.09 15.20 1.42
CA LEU A 23 -5.67 14.81 1.41
C LEU A 23 -5.24 14.18 2.73
N LEU A 24 -5.66 14.74 3.87
CA LEU A 24 -5.32 14.18 5.18
C LEU A 24 -6.00 12.84 5.41
N THR A 25 -7.23 12.64 4.92
CA THR A 25 -7.92 11.34 5.04
C THR A 25 -7.12 10.25 4.34
N LEU A 26 -6.66 10.49 3.11
CA LEU A 26 -5.84 9.53 2.36
C LEU A 26 -4.48 9.27 3.01
N LEU A 27 -3.81 10.33 3.47
CA LEU A 27 -2.52 10.20 4.17
C LEU A 27 -2.67 9.44 5.48
N ASN A 28 -3.66 9.79 6.31
CA ASN A 28 -3.93 9.11 7.57
C ASN A 28 -4.27 7.64 7.37
N HIS A 29 -5.03 7.30 6.32
CA HIS A 29 -5.31 5.91 5.99
C HIS A 29 -4.03 5.12 5.70
N LYS A 30 -3.10 5.69 4.91
CA LYS A 30 -1.79 5.05 4.65
C LYS A 30 -0.92 4.95 5.90
N ILE A 31 -0.88 5.99 6.72
CA ILE A 31 -0.15 6.00 7.99
C ILE A 31 -0.68 4.87 8.88
N ASN A 32 -1.99 4.78 9.08
CA ASN A 32 -2.61 3.74 9.90
C ASN A 32 -2.32 2.34 9.37
N PHE A 33 -2.38 2.12 8.06
CA PHE A 33 -2.02 0.84 7.44
C PHE A 33 -0.58 0.43 7.80
N HIS A 34 0.38 1.35 7.67
CA HIS A 34 1.78 1.05 7.98
C HIS A 34 2.04 0.94 9.49
N CYS A 35 1.35 1.70 10.33
CA CYS A 35 1.40 1.53 11.78
C CYS A 35 0.90 0.14 12.20
N MET A 36 -0.24 -0.30 11.69
CA MET A 36 -0.78 -1.63 12.00
C MET A 36 0.13 -2.75 11.47
N ARG A 37 0.69 -2.59 10.27
CA ARG A 37 1.63 -3.55 9.71
C ARG A 37 2.91 -3.63 10.56
N ASN A 38 3.46 -2.49 10.97
CA ASN A 38 4.62 -2.45 11.84
C ASN A 38 4.34 -3.13 13.18
N PHE A 39 3.20 -2.78 13.81
CA PHE A 39 2.76 -3.39 15.06
C PHE A 39 2.62 -4.91 14.93
N SER A 40 2.00 -5.40 13.85
CA SER A 40 1.90 -6.84 13.61
C SER A 40 3.26 -7.53 13.40
N ALA A 41 4.27 -6.83 12.87
CA ALA A 41 5.61 -7.38 12.72
C ALA A 41 6.34 -7.41 14.07
N GLU A 42 6.18 -6.37 14.89
CA GLU A 42 6.71 -6.32 16.25
C GLU A 42 6.15 -7.45 17.11
N GLU A 43 4.84 -7.70 17.04
CA GLU A 43 4.20 -8.79 17.80
C GLU A 43 4.70 -10.19 17.35
N ARG A 44 4.90 -10.42 16.06
CA ARG A 44 5.27 -11.74 15.52
C ARG A 44 6.77 -12.03 15.58
N PHE A 45 7.59 -11.02 15.36
CA PHE A 45 9.04 -11.17 15.15
C PHE A 45 9.88 -10.42 16.18
N GLY A 46 9.25 -9.67 17.10
CA GLY A 46 9.92 -8.87 18.12
C GLY A 46 10.70 -7.69 17.56
N LYS A 47 10.48 -7.32 16.28
CA LYS A 47 11.23 -6.28 15.58
C LYS A 47 10.30 -5.49 14.64
N PRO A 48 10.53 -4.18 14.48
CA PRO A 48 9.77 -3.35 13.54
C PRO A 48 10.01 -3.77 12.08
N ASP A 49 9.00 -3.55 11.24
CA ASP A 49 9.08 -3.77 9.79
C ASP A 49 9.82 -2.58 9.16
N PRO A 50 11.06 -2.77 8.65
CA PRO A 50 11.88 -1.65 8.16
C PRO A 50 11.23 -0.91 6.98
N VAL A 51 10.41 -1.62 6.20
CA VAL A 51 9.62 -1.03 5.11
C VAL A 51 8.56 -0.09 5.67
N SER A 52 7.79 -0.51 6.67
CA SER A 52 6.75 0.32 7.29
C SER A 52 7.34 1.49 8.05
N THR A 53 8.46 1.32 8.77
CA THR A 53 9.13 2.44 9.46
C THR A 53 9.55 3.52 8.48
N LYS A 54 10.29 3.16 7.42
CA LYS A 54 10.70 4.13 6.39
C LYS A 54 9.50 4.81 5.74
N ARG A 55 8.44 4.03 5.42
CA ARG A 55 7.23 4.59 4.80
C ARG A 55 6.48 5.52 5.74
N LEU A 56 6.45 5.26 7.04
CA LEU A 56 5.85 6.16 8.01
C LEU A 56 6.57 7.51 8.04
N GLU A 57 7.90 7.52 8.04
CA GLU A 57 8.69 8.76 7.99
C GLU A 57 8.37 9.58 6.72
N GLU A 58 8.36 8.94 5.55
CA GLU A 58 8.01 9.60 4.28
C GLU A 58 6.57 10.16 4.30
N LEU A 59 5.62 9.44 4.89
CA LEU A 59 4.22 9.87 4.97
C LEU A 59 4.02 11.02 5.96
N TYR A 60 4.73 11.01 7.09
CA TYR A 60 4.68 12.13 8.04
C TYR A 60 5.26 13.41 7.43
N GLU A 61 6.34 13.30 6.67
CA GLU A 61 6.92 14.46 5.99
C GLU A 61 5.99 14.98 4.88
N SER A 62 5.43 14.07 4.08
CA SER A 62 4.40 14.42 3.07
C SER A 62 3.20 15.12 3.71
N ARG A 63 2.76 14.66 4.89
CA ARG A 63 1.66 15.29 5.64
C ARG A 63 1.99 16.72 6.08
N LYS A 64 3.21 16.96 6.58
CA LYS A 64 3.65 18.32 6.94
C LYS A 64 3.68 19.24 5.73
N GLN A 65 4.21 18.75 4.61
CA GLN A 65 4.26 19.52 3.36
C GLN A 65 2.86 19.91 2.88
N VAL A 66 1.91 18.96 2.88
CA VAL A 66 0.52 19.24 2.52
C VAL A 66 -0.09 20.30 3.45
N LEU A 67 0.05 20.16 4.76
CA LEU A 67 -0.48 21.14 5.72
C LEU A 67 0.08 22.54 5.48
N ARG A 68 1.38 22.64 5.21
CA ARG A 68 2.04 23.91 4.92
C ARG A 68 1.46 24.58 3.66
N LEU A 69 1.36 23.84 2.56
CA LEU A 69 0.81 24.36 1.29
C LEU A 69 -0.64 24.83 1.45
N LEU A 70 -1.44 24.10 2.23
CA LEU A 70 -2.83 24.46 2.51
C LEU A 70 -2.92 25.72 3.38
N GLU A 71 -2.05 25.87 4.37
CA GLU A 71 -1.99 27.05 5.23
C GLU A 71 -1.55 28.30 4.45
N GLU A 72 -0.54 28.16 3.59
CA GLU A 72 -0.09 29.21 2.65
C GLU A 72 -1.27 29.66 1.77
N ALA A 73 -1.93 28.73 1.07
CA ALA A 73 -3.09 29.03 0.24
C ALA A 73 -4.28 29.64 1.01
N ALA A 74 -4.52 29.19 2.25
CA ALA A 74 -5.56 29.75 3.11
C ALA A 74 -5.25 31.19 3.54
N SER A 75 -3.98 31.48 3.85
CA SER A 75 -3.54 32.83 4.24
C SER A 75 -3.65 33.84 3.10
N GLU A 76 -3.47 33.37 1.87
CA GLU A 76 -3.56 34.19 0.66
C GLU A 76 -4.97 34.22 0.05
N GLY A 77 -5.91 33.41 0.56
CA GLY A 77 -7.30 33.36 0.10
C GLY A 77 -7.49 32.65 -1.24
N TYR A 78 -6.56 31.78 -1.65
CA TYR A 78 -6.65 31.02 -2.90
C TYR A 78 -7.39 29.69 -2.71
N LYS A 79 -8.04 29.25 -3.79
CA LYS A 79 -8.47 27.86 -3.94
C LYS A 79 -7.33 27.05 -4.55
N LEU A 80 -7.28 25.75 -4.24
CA LEU A 80 -6.26 24.85 -4.74
C LEU A 80 -6.84 23.94 -5.81
N GLU A 81 -6.15 23.85 -6.94
CA GLU A 81 -6.39 22.78 -7.92
C GLU A 81 -5.55 21.56 -7.51
N ILE A 82 -6.19 20.41 -7.34
CA ILE A 82 -5.55 19.19 -6.87
C ILE A 82 -5.83 18.08 -7.86
N GLU A 83 -4.74 17.54 -8.41
CA GLU A 83 -4.75 16.36 -9.26
C GLU A 83 -3.91 15.25 -8.64
N SER A 84 -4.47 14.03 -8.58
CA SER A 84 -3.75 12.84 -8.14
C SER A 84 -3.80 11.76 -9.20
N LEU A 85 -2.63 11.43 -9.75
CA LEU A 85 -2.45 10.40 -10.77
C LEU A 85 -1.72 9.19 -10.17
N VAL A 86 -2.33 8.01 -10.31
CA VAL A 86 -1.69 6.74 -9.98
C VAL A 86 -1.28 6.04 -11.27
N ASN A 87 0.02 5.85 -11.44
CA ASN A 87 0.61 5.15 -12.57
C ASN A 87 0.81 3.67 -12.21
N ILE A 88 0.08 2.77 -12.88
CA ILE A 88 0.16 1.33 -12.67
C ILE A 88 0.99 0.72 -13.79
N LYS A 89 2.08 0.07 -13.40
CA LYS A 89 2.95 -0.68 -14.31
C LYS A 89 2.96 -2.15 -13.90
N LYS A 90 2.80 -3.06 -14.87
CA LYS A 90 2.99 -4.49 -14.63
C LYS A 90 4.47 -4.74 -14.30
N GLY A 91 4.74 -5.27 -13.11
CA GLY A 91 6.04 -5.81 -12.74
C GLY A 91 6.30 -7.18 -13.39
N GLU A 92 7.45 -7.76 -13.09
CA GLU A 92 7.79 -9.13 -13.50
C GLU A 92 6.76 -10.12 -12.96
N LYS A 93 6.50 -11.21 -13.71
CA LYS A 93 5.65 -12.29 -13.23
C LYS A 93 6.24 -12.80 -11.91
N MET A 94 5.44 -12.78 -10.85
CA MET A 94 5.75 -13.54 -9.65
C MET A 94 5.73 -15.02 -10.05
N GLU A 95 6.92 -15.61 -10.21
CA GLU A 95 7.06 -17.05 -10.19
C GLU A 95 6.61 -17.49 -8.80
N VAL A 96 5.40 -18.07 -8.74
CA VAL A 96 4.92 -18.76 -7.55
C VAL A 96 6.01 -19.75 -7.16
N PRO A 97 6.56 -19.70 -5.93
CA PRO A 97 7.35 -20.81 -5.42
C PRO A 97 6.48 -22.06 -5.59
N VAL A 98 6.99 -23.04 -6.33
CA VAL A 98 6.40 -24.37 -6.43
C VAL A 98 6.55 -24.99 -5.05
N GLU A 99 5.64 -24.66 -4.14
CA GLU A 99 5.53 -25.28 -2.83
C GLU A 99 5.19 -26.75 -3.09
N ALA A 100 6.24 -27.58 -2.99
CA ALA A 100 6.27 -29.03 -3.01
C ALA A 100 5.03 -29.71 -3.62
N LEU A 101 5.05 -29.90 -4.95
CA LEU A 101 4.30 -31.00 -5.55
C LEU A 101 4.71 -32.28 -4.79
N PRO A 102 3.77 -33.07 -4.24
CA PRO A 102 4.12 -34.36 -3.66
C PRO A 102 4.84 -35.16 -4.74
N THR A 103 6.07 -35.58 -4.44
CA THR A 103 6.81 -36.46 -5.35
C THR A 103 5.97 -37.70 -5.65
N PRO A 104 6.07 -38.30 -6.85
CA PRO A 104 5.27 -39.47 -7.23
C PRO A 104 5.36 -40.65 -6.24
N ALA A 105 6.37 -40.67 -5.36
CA ALA A 105 6.56 -41.67 -4.34
C ALA A 105 5.47 -41.68 -3.24
N GLU A 106 4.85 -40.54 -2.90
CA GLU A 106 3.81 -40.49 -1.85
C GLU A 106 2.41 -40.90 -2.35
N GLN A 107 2.20 -40.95 -3.67
CA GLN A 107 0.95 -41.44 -4.25
C GLN A 107 0.90 -42.96 -4.32
N THR A 108 2.05 -43.64 -4.41
CA THR A 108 2.10 -45.12 -4.47
C THR A 108 1.74 -45.76 -3.13
N ALA A 109 2.24 -45.22 -2.01
CA ALA A 109 1.94 -45.77 -0.68
C ALA A 109 0.47 -45.63 -0.29
N SER A 110 -0.19 -44.55 -0.71
CA SER A 110 -1.61 -44.31 -0.43
C SER A 110 -2.54 -45.19 -1.28
N GLN A 111 -2.10 -45.62 -2.47
CA GLN A 111 -2.85 -46.55 -3.33
C GLN A 111 -2.74 -48.00 -2.83
N GLU A 112 -1.60 -48.39 -2.25
CA GLU A 112 -1.40 -49.76 -1.72
C GLU A 112 -2.20 -50.03 -0.43
N ILE A 113 -2.38 -49.04 0.44
CA ILE A 113 -3.15 -49.21 1.69
C ILE A 113 -4.65 -49.35 1.43
N VAL A 114 -5.17 -48.72 0.36
CA VAL A 114 -6.59 -48.81 -0.04
C VAL A 114 -6.92 -50.13 -0.75
N GLN A 115 -5.92 -50.83 -1.32
CA GLN A 115 -6.10 -52.15 -1.95
C GLN A 115 -6.06 -53.31 -0.95
N LEU A 116 -5.77 -53.06 0.33
CA LEU A 116 -5.59 -54.10 1.36
C LEU A 116 -6.76 -54.18 2.37
N TRP A 117 -7.89 -53.52 2.11
CA TRP A 117 -9.14 -53.62 2.89
C TRP A 117 -10.34 -53.91 2.01
#